data_AF-A0A819P2E9-F1
#
_entry.id   AF-A0A819P2E9-F1
#
_cell.length_a   1.000
_cell.length_b   1.000
_cell.length_c   1.000
_cell.angle_alpha   90.00
_cell.angle_beta   90.00
_cell.angle_gamma   90.00
#
_symmetry.space_group_name_H-M   'P 1'
#
loop_
_entity.id
_entity.type
_entity.pdbx_description
1 polymer ?
#
loop_
_entity_poly.entity_id
_entity_poly.type
_entity_poly.pdbx_seq_one_letter_code
_entity_poly.pdbx_strand_id
1 'polypeptide(L)'
;MWSEWSSYMDAICHRPGTQIRTRTYADKRAAMAAHCTEHLEQQQQCTLEYIPKAVHRPSYPCCACDEAKFQFTFQGLWSKQSYPKDWLPEHLHWFDIIGAVHNEEYSCNDIYIYLETNSYSRVSVLDLCLPNCTWLDNYEELHHPIDAGTDIGIQYDGPKRPENSHKPIAPIVSSNITDNRSSFYGNQPPPFAKLNIKRIMVQDVAYNDLSCPMATWSECSVTCGRNGIRRRTRTLLSNHRAVDQHRCQSLPLEETQPCYLNLCRM
;
A
#
# COMPACT_ATOMS: atom_id res chain seq x y z
N MET A 1 15.57 -3.36 -36.52
CA MET A 1 15.96 -2.32 -35.54
C MET A 1 15.69 -2.90 -34.15
N TRP A 2 16.53 -2.63 -33.15
CA TRP A 2 16.27 -3.11 -31.78
C TRP A 2 15.10 -2.33 -31.17
N SER A 3 14.27 -3.01 -30.38
CA SER A 3 13.30 -2.36 -29.49
C SER A 3 14.03 -1.55 -28.42
N GLU A 4 13.30 -0.64 -27.79
CA GLU A 4 13.70 -0.09 -26.49
C GLU A 4 13.89 -1.22 -25.47
N TRP A 5 14.70 -0.96 -24.44
CA TRP A 5 14.87 -1.89 -23.32
C TRP A 5 13.57 -1.98 -22.51
N SER A 6 13.25 -3.18 -22.02
CA SER A 6 12.09 -3.41 -21.15
C SER A 6 12.09 -2.47 -19.94
N SER A 7 11.04 -1.65 -19.80
CA SER A 7 10.86 -0.76 -18.64
C SER A 7 10.34 -1.56 -17.43
N TYR A 8 11.28 -2.09 -16.63
CA TYR A 8 11.13 -2.37 -15.18
C TYR A 8 9.91 -3.13 -14.66
N MET A 9 9.20 -3.86 -15.50
CA MET A 9 8.04 -4.66 -15.11
C MET A 9 8.30 -6.10 -15.48
N ASP A 10 9.17 -6.70 -14.68
CA ASP A 10 9.02 -8.02 -14.07
C ASP A 10 10.26 -8.25 -13.19
N ALA A 11 10.03 -8.57 -11.92
CA ALA A 11 11.04 -8.83 -10.88
C ALA A 11 11.84 -7.62 -10.36
N ILE A 12 11.65 -7.32 -9.08
CA ILE A 12 12.71 -7.23 -8.08
C ILE A 12 14.08 -6.81 -8.65
N CYS A 13 14.32 -5.50 -8.81
CA CYS A 13 15.69 -4.96 -8.82
C CYS A 13 16.25 -4.85 -7.38
N HIS A 14 16.03 -5.89 -6.57
CA HIS A 14 16.63 -6.00 -5.24
C HIS A 14 17.86 -6.94 -5.23
N ARG A 15 18.28 -7.43 -6.41
CA ARG A 15 19.54 -8.15 -6.74
C ARG A 15 19.90 -7.86 -8.22
N PRO A 16 21.14 -8.12 -8.70
CA PRO A 16 21.54 -7.80 -10.09
C PRO A 16 20.52 -8.34 -11.10
N GLY A 17 19.77 -7.41 -11.72
CA GLY A 17 18.71 -7.70 -12.68
C GLY A 17 19.24 -7.70 -14.11
N THR A 18 18.48 -8.30 -15.03
CA THR A 18 18.81 -8.37 -16.46
C THR A 18 17.71 -7.71 -17.27
N GLN A 19 18.02 -6.62 -17.98
CA GLN A 19 17.10 -6.01 -18.95
C GLN A 19 17.18 -6.75 -20.28
N ILE A 20 16.06 -6.82 -21.00
CA ILE A 20 15.95 -7.51 -22.28
C ILE A 20 15.47 -6.53 -23.36
N ARG A 21 16.03 -6.63 -24.56
CA ARG A 21 15.48 -6.00 -25.77
C ARG A 21 15.46 -7.02 -26.90
N THR A 22 14.52 -6.85 -27.82
CA THR A 22 14.35 -7.76 -28.96
C THR A 22 14.45 -7.01 -30.28
N ARG A 23 14.77 -7.72 -31.36
CA ARG A 23 14.68 -7.20 -32.73
C ARG A 23 14.04 -8.23 -33.64
N THR A 24 13.44 -7.78 -34.72
CA THR A 24 12.88 -8.65 -35.74
C THR A 24 13.62 -8.47 -37.07
N TYR A 25 13.60 -9.52 -37.90
CA TYR A 25 14.05 -9.42 -39.29
C TYR A 25 13.12 -8.50 -40.08
N ALA A 26 13.71 -7.61 -40.89
CA ALA A 26 12.94 -6.70 -41.75
C ALA A 26 12.02 -7.47 -42.72
N ASP A 27 12.47 -8.63 -43.21
CA ASP A 27 11.67 -9.61 -43.94
C ASP A 27 11.88 -11.01 -43.35
N LYS A 28 10.86 -11.50 -42.66
CA LYS A 28 10.88 -12.79 -41.96
C LYS A 28 10.94 -13.98 -42.93
N ARG A 29 10.39 -13.86 -44.15
CA ARG A 29 10.36 -14.95 -45.14
C ARG A 29 11.71 -15.10 -45.83
N ALA A 30 12.33 -13.98 -46.21
CA ALA A 30 13.68 -13.98 -46.77
C ALA A 30 14.71 -14.53 -45.76
N ALA A 31 14.61 -14.15 -44.48
CA ALA A 31 15.50 -14.64 -43.42
C ALA A 31 15.33 -16.15 -43.14
N MET A 32 14.11 -16.67 -43.21
CA MET A 32 13.85 -18.11 -43.07
C MET A 32 14.38 -18.92 -44.25
N ALA A 33 14.24 -18.41 -45.48
CA ALA A 33 14.77 -19.04 -46.69
C ALA A 33 16.31 -19.04 -46.73
N ALA A 34 16.94 -18.04 -46.12
CA ALA A 34 18.39 -17.91 -46.00
C ALA A 34 18.97 -18.58 -44.73
N HIS A 35 18.14 -19.29 -43.95
CA HIS A 35 18.55 -19.97 -42.71
C HIS A 35 19.31 -19.07 -41.72
N CYS A 36 18.89 -17.81 -41.55
CA CYS A 36 19.52 -16.91 -40.58
C CYS A 36 19.28 -17.39 -39.14
N THR A 37 20.34 -17.49 -38.34
CA THR A 37 20.32 -17.97 -36.94
C THR A 37 20.77 -16.93 -35.93
N GLU A 38 20.62 -15.64 -36.25
CA GLU A 38 21.05 -14.58 -35.34
C GLU A 38 20.20 -14.55 -34.06
N HIS A 39 20.85 -14.33 -32.92
CA HIS A 39 20.15 -14.06 -31.67
C HIS A 39 19.38 -12.74 -31.79
N LEU A 40 18.05 -12.85 -31.68
CA LEU A 40 17.10 -11.74 -31.79
C LEU A 40 16.74 -11.12 -30.43
N GLU A 41 17.37 -11.61 -29.37
CA GLU A 41 17.22 -11.16 -27.99
C GLU A 41 18.60 -10.75 -27.45
N GLN A 42 18.65 -9.64 -26.73
CA GLN A 42 19.83 -9.19 -26.03
C GLN A 42 19.49 -8.92 -24.57
N GLN A 43 20.41 -9.32 -23.69
CA GLN A 43 20.32 -9.20 -22.24
C GLN A 43 21.45 -8.32 -21.70
N GLN A 44 21.17 -7.42 -20.76
CA GLN A 44 22.18 -6.61 -20.08
C GLN A 44 21.95 -6.55 -18.57
N GLN A 45 23.02 -6.60 -17.79
CA GLN A 45 22.95 -6.40 -16.34
C GLN A 45 22.76 -4.91 -16.02
N CYS A 46 21.86 -4.56 -15.11
CA CYS A 46 21.70 -3.20 -14.61
C CYS A 46 22.38 -3.02 -13.24
N THR A 47 23.08 -1.89 -13.06
CA THR A 47 23.67 -1.45 -11.78
C THR A 47 22.96 -0.19 -11.26
N LEU A 48 22.92 -0.05 -9.93
CA LEU A 48 22.05 0.83 -9.11
C LEU A 48 22.22 2.36 -9.28
N GLU A 49 22.85 2.86 -10.32
CA GLU A 49 23.21 4.29 -10.40
C GLU A 49 22.10 5.21 -10.93
N TYR A 50 20.91 4.70 -11.25
CA TYR A 50 19.81 5.53 -11.72
C TYR A 50 18.45 5.09 -11.18
N ILE A 51 18.16 5.48 -9.94
CA ILE A 51 16.80 5.50 -9.39
C ILE A 51 16.51 6.93 -8.90
N PRO A 52 15.60 7.69 -9.55
CA PRO A 52 14.99 8.86 -8.94
C PRO A 52 14.04 8.37 -7.82
N LYS A 53 14.47 8.52 -6.56
CA LYS A 53 13.63 8.48 -5.33
C LYS A 53 12.65 7.29 -5.20
N ALA A 54 13.10 6.06 -5.37
CA ALA A 54 12.49 4.91 -4.70
C ALA A 54 13.47 4.41 -3.63
N VAL A 55 12.97 4.31 -2.40
CA VAL A 55 13.71 3.93 -1.19
C VAL A 55 14.45 2.62 -1.42
N HIS A 56 15.77 2.71 -1.54
CA HIS A 56 16.69 1.59 -1.67
C HIS A 56 16.59 0.74 -0.39
N ARG A 57 16.42 -0.58 -0.51
CA ARG A 57 16.51 -1.54 0.60
C ARG A 57 17.99 -1.88 0.85
N PRO A 58 18.57 -1.58 2.01
CA PRO A 58 19.57 -2.46 2.60
C PRO A 58 18.85 -3.45 3.51
N SER A 59 19.29 -4.71 3.50
CA SER A 59 18.74 -5.81 4.31
C SER A 59 19.05 -5.64 5.80
N TYR A 60 18.54 -4.58 6.42
CA TYR A 60 18.61 -4.42 7.86
C TYR A 60 17.30 -4.91 8.47
N PRO A 61 17.34 -5.84 9.44
CA PRO A 61 16.14 -6.17 10.20
C PRO A 61 15.62 -4.89 10.86
N CYS A 62 14.30 -4.71 10.87
CA CYS A 62 13.69 -3.53 11.49
C CYS A 62 14.18 -3.39 12.94
N CYS A 63 14.78 -2.24 13.25
CA CYS A 63 15.34 -1.92 14.57
C CYS A 63 14.51 -0.91 15.35
N ALA A 64 13.31 -0.54 14.86
CA ALA A 64 12.38 0.29 15.60
C ALA A 64 11.91 -0.44 16.86
N CYS A 65 11.99 0.23 18.01
CA CYS A 65 11.71 -0.36 19.32
C CYS A 65 10.26 -0.18 19.78
N ASP A 66 9.52 0.74 19.16
CA ASP A 66 8.14 1.11 19.48
C ASP A 66 7.17 0.67 18.38
N GLU A 67 5.89 0.54 18.70
CA GLU A 67 4.84 0.32 17.69
C GLU A 67 4.37 1.65 17.10
N ALA A 68 4.03 1.64 15.80
CA ALA A 68 3.42 2.79 15.13
C ALA A 68 2.04 2.46 14.57
N LYS A 69 1.15 3.46 14.60
CA LYS A 69 -0.16 3.40 13.95
C LYS A 69 -0.14 4.22 12.68
N PHE A 70 -0.83 3.71 11.68
CA PHE A 70 -0.92 4.31 10.36
C PHE A 70 -2.37 4.44 9.93
N GLN A 71 -2.69 5.56 9.30
CA GLN A 71 -3.93 5.76 8.57
C GLN A 71 -3.66 5.53 7.09
N PHE A 72 -4.45 4.63 6.49
CA PHE A 72 -4.43 4.36 5.06
C PHE A 72 -5.63 5.05 4.42
N THR A 73 -5.37 5.85 3.40
CA THR A 73 -6.40 6.56 2.65
C THR A 73 -6.23 6.23 1.17
N PHE A 74 -7.21 5.50 0.64
CA PHE A 74 -7.34 5.24 -0.78
C PHE A 74 -8.20 6.31 -1.44
N GLN A 75 -7.70 6.86 -2.53
CA GLN A 75 -8.41 7.83 -3.34
C GLN A 75 -8.53 7.30 -4.76
N GLY A 76 -9.76 6.99 -5.18
CA GLY A 76 -10.06 6.68 -6.58
C GLY A 76 -9.90 7.91 -7.46
N LEU A 77 -9.05 7.81 -8.47
CA LEU A 77 -8.86 8.81 -9.53
C LEU A 77 -9.54 8.40 -10.85
N TRP A 78 -10.07 7.18 -10.91
CA TRP A 78 -10.83 6.66 -12.04
C TRP A 78 -12.13 7.46 -12.22
N SER A 79 -12.17 8.26 -13.29
CA SER A 79 -13.28 9.14 -13.63
C SER A 79 -13.52 9.19 -15.14
N LYS A 80 -14.72 9.62 -15.56
CA LYS A 80 -15.06 9.88 -16.98
C LYS A 80 -14.08 10.81 -17.69
N GLN A 81 -13.44 11.72 -16.96
CA GLN A 81 -12.47 12.65 -17.53
C GLN A 81 -11.14 11.96 -17.86
N SER A 82 -10.62 11.16 -16.92
CA SER A 82 -9.37 10.41 -17.07
C SER A 82 -9.51 9.17 -17.95
N TYR A 83 -10.69 8.55 -17.95
CA TYR A 83 -11.02 7.28 -18.61
C TYR A 83 -12.38 7.40 -19.33
N PRO A 84 -12.44 8.15 -20.45
CA PRO A 84 -13.70 8.48 -21.11
C PRO A 84 -14.31 7.32 -21.91
N LYS A 85 -13.48 6.37 -22.35
CA LYS A 85 -13.90 5.26 -23.21
C LYS A 85 -14.67 4.22 -22.41
N ASP A 86 -15.80 3.77 -22.94
CA ASP A 86 -16.69 2.77 -22.33
C ASP A 86 -17.11 3.12 -20.88
N TRP A 87 -17.15 4.42 -20.54
CA TRP A 87 -17.47 4.87 -19.18
C TRP A 87 -18.96 4.66 -18.85
N LEU A 88 -19.24 3.78 -17.89
CA LEU A 88 -20.59 3.40 -17.46
C LEU A 88 -20.76 3.57 -15.94
N PRO A 89 -21.18 4.75 -15.44
CA PRO A 89 -21.11 5.08 -14.02
C PRO A 89 -21.97 4.18 -13.11
N GLU A 90 -22.96 3.47 -13.64
CA GLU A 90 -23.81 2.55 -12.87
C GLU A 90 -23.15 1.19 -12.61
N HIS A 91 -22.15 0.83 -13.40
CA HIS A 91 -21.46 -0.48 -13.32
C HIS A 91 -20.02 -0.36 -12.81
N LEU A 92 -19.40 0.80 -13.01
CA LEU A 92 -18.02 1.05 -12.63
C LEU A 92 -17.92 1.45 -11.15
N HIS A 93 -17.33 0.58 -10.33
CA HIS A 93 -17.15 0.78 -8.91
C HIS A 93 -15.85 0.14 -8.43
N TRP A 94 -15.37 0.59 -7.27
CA TRP A 94 -14.26 -0.05 -6.56
C TRP A 94 -14.81 -1.15 -5.65
N PHE A 95 -14.10 -2.27 -5.58
CA PHE A 95 -14.34 -3.28 -4.56
C PHE A 95 -13.75 -2.87 -3.21
N ASP A 96 -14.12 -3.62 -2.17
CA ASP A 96 -13.52 -3.51 -0.85
C ASP A 96 -11.99 -3.70 -0.93
N ILE A 97 -11.27 -2.86 -0.19
CA ILE A 97 -9.82 -2.91 -0.14
C ILE A 97 -9.42 -3.95 0.90
N ILE A 98 -8.57 -4.89 0.48
CA ILE A 98 -8.03 -5.94 1.35
C ILE A 98 -6.51 -5.74 1.42
N GLY A 99 -5.97 -5.78 2.64
CA GLY A 99 -4.55 -5.67 2.89
C GLY A 99 -4.19 -6.22 4.26
N ALA A 100 -2.90 -6.46 4.48
CA ALA A 100 -2.37 -6.93 5.75
C ALA A 100 -1.04 -6.26 6.06
N VAL A 101 -0.75 -6.09 7.35
CA VAL A 101 0.59 -5.82 7.85
C VAL A 101 1.18 -7.16 8.26
N HIS A 102 2.35 -7.49 7.71
CA HIS A 102 2.97 -8.79 7.91
C HIS A 102 4.50 -8.67 8.00
N ASN A 103 5.17 -9.72 8.48
CA ASN A 103 6.63 -9.80 8.50
C ASN A 103 7.16 -10.35 7.16
N GLU A 104 8.48 -10.44 7.01
CA GLU A 104 9.13 -10.93 5.78
C GLU A 104 8.79 -12.39 5.43
N GLU A 105 8.33 -13.20 6.38
CA GLU A 105 8.00 -14.61 6.17
C GLU A 105 6.63 -14.80 5.50
N TYR A 106 5.74 -13.83 5.65
CA TYR A 106 4.47 -13.81 4.94
C TYR A 106 4.62 -13.02 3.66
N SER A 107 4.68 -13.71 2.54
CA SER A 107 4.52 -13.08 1.24
C SER A 107 3.02 -12.90 1.01
N CYS A 108 2.34 -12.02 1.76
CA CYS A 108 1.01 -11.57 1.36
C CYS A 108 1.23 -10.59 0.22
N ASN A 109 1.64 -11.14 -0.92
CA ASN A 109 1.94 -10.36 -2.08
C ASN A 109 0.65 -9.68 -2.49
N ASP A 110 0.66 -8.38 -2.28
CA ASP A 110 -0.15 -7.40 -2.99
C ASP A 110 -1.49 -7.08 -2.33
N ILE A 111 -1.67 -5.78 -2.08
CA ILE A 111 -3.01 -5.21 -1.98
C ILE A 111 -3.60 -5.30 -3.37
N TYR A 112 -4.55 -6.20 -3.56
CA TYR A 112 -5.33 -6.34 -4.79
C TYR A 112 -6.56 -5.45 -4.69
N ILE A 113 -6.57 -4.38 -5.47
CA ILE A 113 -7.79 -3.60 -5.68
C ILE A 113 -8.43 -4.12 -6.95
N TYR A 114 -9.59 -4.74 -6.84
CA TYR A 114 -10.33 -5.28 -7.97
C TYR A 114 -11.11 -4.15 -8.64
N LEU A 115 -11.19 -4.17 -9.97
CA LEU A 115 -12.23 -3.53 -10.78
C LEU A 115 -12.76 -4.61 -11.73
N GLU A 116 -14.08 -4.77 -11.88
CA GLU A 116 -14.60 -5.53 -13.02
C GLU A 116 -14.25 -4.76 -14.30
N THR A 117 -13.64 -5.30 -15.34
CA THR A 117 -12.98 -6.57 -15.65
C THR A 117 -11.45 -6.42 -15.61
N ASN A 118 -10.79 -7.37 -14.94
CA ASN A 118 -9.36 -7.72 -15.03
C ASN A 118 -8.33 -6.62 -14.75
N SER A 119 -8.75 -5.43 -14.31
CA SER A 119 -7.84 -4.34 -14.03
C SER A 119 -7.71 -4.16 -12.53
N TYR A 120 -6.55 -4.55 -12.02
CA TYR A 120 -6.19 -4.45 -10.62
C TYR A 120 -5.36 -3.19 -10.38
N SER A 121 -5.28 -2.70 -9.14
CA SER A 121 -4.10 -1.92 -8.69
C SER A 121 -3.32 -2.77 -7.70
N ARG A 122 -1.98 -2.65 -7.76
CA ARG A 122 -1.04 -3.35 -6.87
C ARG A 122 -0.30 -2.33 -6.02
N VAL A 123 -0.26 -2.60 -4.71
CA VAL A 123 0.77 -2.07 -3.80
C VAL A 123 1.71 -3.24 -3.52
N SER A 124 2.94 -3.17 -4.01
CA SER A 124 3.95 -4.21 -3.77
C SER A 124 4.72 -3.87 -2.50
N VAL A 125 4.46 -4.59 -1.41
CA VAL A 125 5.26 -4.66 -0.16
C VAL A 125 5.98 -3.35 0.21
N LEU A 126 5.32 -2.52 1.03
CA LEU A 126 5.90 -1.28 1.55
C LEU A 126 6.49 -1.50 2.95
N ASP A 127 7.79 -1.28 3.08
CA ASP A 127 8.48 -1.28 4.38
C ASP A 127 8.19 0.04 5.12
N LEU A 128 7.40 -0.02 6.20
CA LEU A 128 7.08 1.15 7.03
C LEU A 128 8.16 1.47 8.07
N CYS A 129 9.08 0.52 8.30
CA CYS A 129 10.22 0.67 9.19
C CYS A 129 11.45 1.16 8.41
N LEU A 130 12.13 2.18 8.93
CA LEU A 130 13.26 2.82 8.27
C LEU A 130 14.61 2.34 8.85
N PRO A 131 15.71 2.39 8.08
CA PRO A 131 17.04 1.94 8.53
C PRO A 131 17.62 2.72 9.72
N ASN A 132 17.07 3.90 10.04
CA ASN A 132 17.46 4.73 11.18
C ASN A 132 16.70 4.37 12.47
N CYS A 133 16.06 3.20 12.52
CA CYS A 133 15.26 2.72 13.65
C CYS A 133 14.05 3.61 13.98
N THR A 134 13.48 4.29 12.98
CA THR A 134 12.24 5.05 13.10
C THR A 134 11.17 4.55 12.13
N TRP A 135 9.94 5.04 12.31
CA TRP A 135 8.82 4.75 11.41
C TRP A 135 8.71 5.80 10.32
N LEU A 136 8.23 5.39 9.15
CA LEU A 136 7.86 6.28 8.05
C LEU A 136 6.76 7.24 8.51
N ASP A 137 6.89 8.55 8.25
CA ASP A 137 5.86 9.52 8.69
C ASP A 137 4.73 9.69 7.67
N ASN A 138 5.07 9.73 6.38
CA ASN A 138 4.11 9.89 5.29
C ASN A 138 4.62 9.19 4.03
N TYR A 139 3.70 8.53 3.33
CA TYR A 139 3.93 7.89 2.05
C TYR A 139 2.77 8.17 1.11
N GLU A 140 3.09 8.39 -0.15
CA GLU A 140 2.12 8.65 -1.19
C GLU A 140 2.57 7.96 -2.47
N GLU A 141 1.68 7.18 -3.06
CA GLU A 141 1.94 6.49 -4.32
C GLU A 141 0.74 6.59 -5.26
N LEU A 142 1.05 6.79 -6.54
CA LEU A 142 0.08 6.77 -7.62
C LEU A 142 0.08 5.38 -8.25
N HIS A 143 -1.07 4.72 -8.22
CA HIS A 143 -1.24 3.41 -8.80
C HIS A 143 -1.74 3.51 -10.24
N HIS A 144 -1.18 2.65 -11.08
CA HIS A 144 -1.59 2.45 -12.47
C HIS A 144 -2.32 1.11 -12.61
N PRO A 145 -3.20 0.97 -13.61
CA PRO A 145 -3.92 -0.27 -13.84
C PRO A 145 -2.96 -1.39 -14.22
N ILE A 146 -3.19 -2.57 -13.65
CA ILE A 146 -2.46 -3.82 -13.93
C ILE A 146 -3.47 -4.91 -14.32
N ASP A 147 -3.09 -5.84 -15.18
CA ASP A 147 -3.84 -7.03 -15.53
C ASP A 147 -3.40 -8.19 -14.64
N ALA A 148 -4.32 -8.88 -13.96
CA ALA A 148 -3.94 -10.06 -13.16
C ALA A 148 -3.76 -11.34 -13.99
N GLY A 149 -4.06 -11.31 -15.29
CA GLY A 149 -3.83 -12.45 -16.18
C GLY A 149 -4.80 -13.61 -16.00
N THR A 150 -5.99 -13.36 -15.42
CA THR A 150 -7.01 -14.38 -15.12
C THR A 150 -8.16 -14.45 -16.12
N ASP A 151 -8.36 -13.41 -16.92
CA ASP A 151 -9.43 -13.33 -17.92
C ASP A 151 -8.98 -12.42 -19.08
N ILE A 152 -9.39 -12.77 -20.31
CA ILE A 152 -8.95 -12.13 -21.56
C ILE A 152 -9.93 -11.09 -22.10
N GLY A 153 -10.95 -10.72 -21.33
CA GLY A 153 -11.87 -9.64 -21.62
C GLY A 153 -11.10 -8.31 -21.79
N ILE A 154 -11.49 -7.53 -22.81
CA ILE A 154 -10.80 -6.28 -23.20
C ILE A 154 -11.60 -5.03 -22.84
N GLN A 155 -12.86 -5.17 -22.45
CA GLN A 155 -13.81 -4.08 -22.15
C GLN A 155 -14.30 -4.19 -20.71
N TYR A 156 -14.51 -3.05 -20.04
CA TYR A 156 -14.94 -2.99 -18.64
C TYR A 156 -16.18 -3.84 -18.31
N ASP A 157 -17.19 -3.79 -19.18
CA ASP A 157 -18.47 -4.50 -19.03
C ASP A 157 -18.59 -5.69 -20.01
N GLY A 158 -17.46 -6.18 -20.53
CA GLY A 158 -17.43 -7.28 -21.47
C GLY A 158 -17.82 -8.63 -20.86
N PRO A 159 -18.19 -9.62 -21.68
CA PRO A 159 -18.45 -10.97 -21.20
C PRO A 159 -17.16 -11.58 -20.62
N LYS A 160 -17.28 -12.23 -19.46
CA LYS A 160 -16.16 -12.94 -18.81
C LYS A 160 -15.60 -14.04 -19.73
N ARG A 161 -14.28 -14.05 -19.92
CA ARG A 161 -13.55 -15.00 -20.75
C ARG A 161 -12.32 -15.47 -19.98
N PRO A 162 -12.41 -16.59 -19.24
CA PRO A 162 -11.30 -17.03 -18.38
C PRO A 162 -10.04 -17.34 -19.20
N GLU A 163 -8.88 -16.92 -18.67
CA GLU A 163 -7.56 -17.23 -19.20
C GLU A 163 -7.02 -18.49 -18.52
N ASN A 164 -7.05 -19.63 -19.23
CA ASN A 164 -6.65 -20.91 -18.66
C ASN A 164 -5.12 -21.08 -18.56
N SER A 165 -4.34 -20.18 -19.18
CA SER A 165 -2.87 -20.27 -19.18
C SER A 165 -2.20 -19.56 -18.01
N HIS A 166 -2.96 -18.89 -17.14
CA HIS A 166 -2.48 -18.14 -15.96
C HIS A 166 -1.29 -17.22 -16.30
N LYS A 167 -1.58 -16.07 -16.91
CA LYS A 167 -0.55 -15.10 -17.26
C LYS A 167 0.00 -14.42 -16.00
N PRO A 168 1.27 -13.97 -16.02
CA PRO A 168 1.80 -13.16 -14.94
C PRO A 168 1.00 -11.86 -14.80
N ILE A 169 0.96 -11.33 -13.58
CA ILE A 169 0.39 -10.01 -13.31
C ILE A 169 1.25 -8.97 -14.04
N ALA A 170 0.64 -8.18 -14.92
CA ALA A 170 1.36 -7.28 -15.81
C ALA A 170 0.76 -5.86 -15.80
N PRO A 171 1.55 -4.81 -16.02
CA PRO A 171 1.03 -3.46 -16.18
C PRO A 171 0.17 -3.30 -17.44
N ILE A 172 -0.90 -2.50 -17.36
CA ILE A 172 -1.66 -2.09 -18.52
C ILE A 172 -1.00 -0.83 -19.10
N VAL A 173 -0.20 -1.03 -20.15
CA VAL A 173 0.54 0.02 -20.87
C VAL A 173 0.06 0.13 -22.31
N SER A 174 0.01 1.35 -22.85
CA SER A 174 -0.52 1.57 -24.21
C SER A 174 0.28 0.84 -25.29
N SER A 175 1.58 0.59 -25.09
CA SER A 175 2.43 -0.13 -26.03
C SER A 175 2.00 -1.58 -26.28
N ASN A 176 1.33 -2.20 -25.29
CA ASN A 176 0.91 -3.60 -25.35
C ASN A 176 -0.55 -3.76 -25.80
N ILE A 177 -1.29 -2.66 -25.95
CA ILE A 177 -2.72 -2.67 -26.26
C ILE A 177 -2.90 -2.36 -27.74
N THR A 178 -2.94 -3.41 -28.56
CA THR A 178 -3.06 -3.28 -30.01
C THR A 178 -4.50 -3.32 -30.50
N ASP A 179 -5.42 -3.91 -29.73
CA ASP A 179 -6.84 -4.00 -30.09
C ASP A 179 -7.56 -2.68 -29.76
N ASN A 180 -8.07 -2.01 -30.79
CA ASN A 180 -8.77 -0.74 -30.65
C ASN A 180 -10.10 -0.81 -29.91
N ARG A 181 -10.62 -2.02 -29.61
CA ARG A 181 -11.83 -2.23 -28.83
C ARG A 181 -11.56 -2.24 -27.33
N SER A 182 -10.30 -2.33 -26.91
CA SER A 182 -9.95 -2.32 -25.49
C SER A 182 -10.34 -0.98 -24.84
N SER A 183 -10.92 -0.99 -23.65
CA SER A 183 -11.30 0.23 -22.93
C SER A 183 -10.09 1.10 -22.55
N PHE A 184 -8.89 0.52 -22.54
CA PHE A 184 -7.61 1.21 -22.29
C PHE A 184 -6.84 1.58 -23.58
N TYR A 185 -7.41 1.32 -24.77
CA TYR A 185 -6.75 1.64 -26.03
C TYR A 185 -6.60 3.14 -26.26
N GLY A 186 -5.42 3.56 -26.73
CA GLY A 186 -5.12 4.94 -27.09
C GLY A 186 -3.82 5.40 -26.42
N ASN A 187 -3.89 6.51 -25.69
CA ASN A 187 -2.77 7.05 -24.94
C ASN A 187 -2.49 6.19 -23.69
N GLN A 188 -1.28 6.35 -23.12
CA GLN A 188 -0.91 5.68 -21.87
C GLN A 188 -1.95 5.97 -20.77
N PRO A 189 -2.56 4.93 -20.16
CA PRO A 189 -3.49 5.12 -19.06
C PRO A 189 -2.86 5.92 -17.91
N PRO A 190 -3.50 7.02 -17.45
CA PRO A 190 -3.01 7.78 -16.30
C PRO A 190 -3.20 6.99 -15.00
N PRO A 191 -2.62 7.41 -13.87
CA PRO A 191 -2.97 6.83 -12.58
C PRO A 191 -4.48 6.88 -12.32
N PHE A 192 -5.03 5.77 -11.86
CA PHE A 192 -6.47 5.59 -11.57
C PHE A 192 -6.75 5.52 -10.08
N ALA A 193 -5.71 5.45 -9.25
CA ALA A 193 -5.82 5.46 -7.81
C ALA A 193 -4.60 6.11 -7.17
N LYS A 194 -4.79 6.59 -5.96
CA LYS A 194 -3.75 7.17 -5.12
C LYS A 194 -3.85 6.60 -3.71
N LEU A 195 -2.75 6.04 -3.22
CA LEU A 195 -2.63 5.57 -1.85
C LEU A 195 -1.86 6.60 -1.04
N ASN A 196 -2.44 7.00 0.10
CA ASN A 196 -1.75 7.82 1.10
C ASN A 196 -1.67 7.02 2.40
N ILE A 197 -0.50 7.01 2.99
CA ILE A 197 -0.24 6.37 4.28
C ILE A 197 0.38 7.42 5.18
N LYS A 198 -0.25 7.68 6.32
CA LYS A 198 0.24 8.66 7.30
C LYS A 198 0.40 8.00 8.64
N ARG A 199 1.57 8.16 9.26
CA ARG A 199 1.77 7.84 10.66
C ARG A 199 0.90 8.77 11.48
N ILE A 200 0.03 8.19 12.29
CA ILE A 200 -0.78 8.95 13.22
C ILE A 200 -0.11 8.88 14.58
N MET A 201 0.25 10.06 15.12
CA MET A 201 0.53 10.16 16.54
C MET A 201 -0.79 9.86 17.24
N VAL A 202 -0.79 8.90 18.16
CA VAL A 202 -1.92 8.70 19.06
C VAL A 202 -1.91 9.86 20.06
N GLN A 203 -2.21 11.08 19.59
CA GLN A 203 -2.76 12.11 20.45
C GLN A 203 -4.20 11.70 20.70
N ASP A 204 -4.45 11.19 21.90
CA ASP A 204 -5.75 11.17 22.55
C ASP A 204 -6.94 11.14 21.59
N VAL A 205 -7.13 10.02 20.88
CA VAL A 205 -8.51 9.58 20.76
C VAL A 205 -8.89 9.41 22.22
N ALA A 206 -9.68 10.36 22.74
CA ALA A 206 -10.51 10.12 23.91
C ALA A 206 -11.35 8.90 23.54
N TYR A 207 -10.74 7.73 23.70
CA TYR A 207 -11.40 6.45 23.67
C TYR A 207 -12.35 6.63 24.83
N ASN A 208 -13.61 6.90 24.52
CA ASN A 208 -14.67 6.61 25.44
C ASN A 208 -14.56 5.09 25.62
N ASP A 209 -13.70 4.72 26.56
CA ASP A 209 -13.38 3.37 26.94
C ASP A 209 -14.62 2.84 27.65
N LEU A 210 -15.64 2.51 26.86
CA LEU A 210 -16.87 1.90 27.33
C LEU A 210 -16.57 0.55 28.00
N SER A 211 -15.38 -0.01 27.79
CA SER A 211 -14.95 -1.25 28.43
C SER A 211 -14.37 -1.01 29.84
N CYS A 212 -13.63 0.07 30.05
CA CYS A 212 -12.93 0.35 31.30
C CYS A 212 -12.96 1.85 31.66
N PRO A 213 -14.13 2.38 32.09
CA PRO A 213 -14.27 3.80 32.37
C PRO A 213 -13.36 4.25 33.52
N MET A 214 -12.76 5.43 33.33
CA MET A 214 -12.02 6.12 34.39
C MET A 214 -12.99 6.79 35.36
N ALA A 215 -12.71 6.70 36.66
CA ALA A 215 -13.39 7.51 37.66
C ALA A 215 -13.02 9.00 37.52
N THR A 216 -13.84 9.86 38.09
CA THR A 216 -13.52 11.28 38.25
C THR A 216 -12.28 11.47 39.12
N TRP A 217 -11.50 12.52 38.86
CA TRP A 217 -10.37 12.88 39.69
C TRP A 217 -10.81 13.15 41.14
N SER A 218 -9.99 12.70 42.09
CA SER A 218 -10.12 13.08 43.49
C SER A 218 -9.88 14.58 43.66
N GLU A 219 -10.32 15.09 44.82
CA GLU A 219 -9.82 16.36 45.32
C GLU A 219 -8.29 16.36 45.43
N CYS A 220 -7.73 17.56 45.40
CA CYS A 220 -6.29 17.74 45.54
C CYS A 220 -5.83 17.27 46.92
N SER A 221 -4.70 16.57 47.01
CA SER A 221 -4.15 16.06 48.28
C SER A 221 -3.76 17.15 49.29
N VAL A 222 -3.71 18.40 48.83
CA VAL A 222 -3.48 19.58 49.64
C VAL A 222 -4.66 20.54 49.46
N THR A 223 -4.90 21.39 50.45
CA THR A 223 -5.93 22.43 50.40
C THR A 223 -5.39 23.79 49.96
N CYS A 224 -4.07 23.94 49.88
CA CYS A 224 -3.37 25.13 49.39
C CYS A 224 -1.95 24.76 48.91
N GLY A 225 -1.34 25.63 48.11
CA GLY A 225 0.02 25.44 47.59
C GLY A 225 0.10 24.63 46.30
N ARG A 226 1.33 24.49 45.77
CA ARG A 226 1.62 23.95 44.43
C ARG A 226 2.12 22.50 44.40
N ASN A 227 2.16 21.84 45.56
CA ASN A 227 2.73 20.49 45.70
C ASN A 227 1.64 19.42 45.90
N GLY A 228 0.44 19.69 45.38
CA GLY A 228 -0.69 18.77 45.48
C GLY A 228 -0.64 17.68 44.42
N ILE A 229 -1.26 16.55 44.73
CA ILE A 229 -1.49 15.46 43.79
C ILE A 229 -2.98 15.10 43.86
N ARG A 230 -3.60 14.88 42.70
CA ARG A 230 -4.92 14.25 42.61
C ARG A 230 -4.77 12.87 41.99
N ARG A 231 -5.67 11.96 42.37
CA ARG A 231 -5.68 10.55 41.94
C ARG A 231 -6.98 10.23 41.24
N ARG A 232 -6.94 9.30 40.28
CA ARG A 232 -8.13 8.65 39.74
C ARG A 232 -7.84 7.18 39.51
N THR A 233 -8.87 6.36 39.61
CA THR A 233 -8.77 4.91 39.39
C THR A 233 -9.63 4.51 38.22
N ARG A 234 -9.28 3.39 37.57
CA ARG A 234 -10.13 2.76 36.56
C ARG A 234 -10.89 1.58 37.12
N THR A 235 -12.10 1.40 36.63
CA THR A 235 -12.93 0.26 37.00
C THR A 235 -13.04 -0.69 35.81
N LEU A 236 -12.71 -1.95 36.03
CA LEU A 236 -12.93 -3.01 35.04
C LEU A 236 -14.41 -3.41 35.09
N LEU A 237 -15.18 -3.12 34.04
CA LEU A 237 -16.53 -3.66 33.92
C LEU A 237 -16.44 -5.14 33.53
N SER A 238 -16.89 -6.03 34.41
CA SER A 238 -16.71 -7.49 34.31
C SER A 238 -17.49 -8.17 33.18
N ASN A 239 -18.19 -7.43 32.32
CA ASN A 239 -19.10 -7.94 31.29
C ASN A 239 -18.57 -7.82 29.84
N HIS A 240 -17.31 -7.45 29.64
CA HIS A 240 -16.71 -7.34 28.29
C HIS A 240 -16.00 -8.63 27.87
N ARG A 241 -15.82 -8.82 26.54
CA ARG A 241 -15.22 -10.02 25.95
C ARG A 241 -13.79 -10.22 26.47
N ALA A 242 -13.30 -11.47 26.49
CA ALA A 242 -11.98 -11.83 27.05
C ALA A 242 -10.79 -11.01 26.49
N VAL A 243 -10.90 -10.51 25.25
CA VAL A 243 -9.89 -9.64 24.60
C VAL A 243 -9.84 -8.24 25.24
N ASP A 244 -10.97 -7.69 25.66
CA ASP A 244 -11.04 -6.38 26.29
C ASP A 244 -10.51 -6.42 27.74
N GLN A 245 -10.71 -7.56 28.43
CA GLN A 245 -10.22 -7.78 29.78
C GLN A 245 -8.68 -7.84 29.86
N HIS A 246 -8.02 -8.47 28.88
CA HIS A 246 -6.54 -8.52 28.82
C HIS A 246 -5.93 -7.15 28.51
N ARG A 247 -6.59 -6.33 27.68
CA ARG A 247 -6.12 -4.97 27.35
C ARG A 247 -6.20 -4.05 28.57
N CYS A 248 -7.27 -4.10 29.35
CA CYS A 248 -7.37 -3.25 30.55
C CYS A 248 -6.47 -3.69 31.70
N GLN A 249 -6.12 -4.99 31.79
CA GLN A 249 -5.14 -5.48 32.76
C GLN A 249 -3.72 -4.96 32.50
N SER A 250 -3.38 -4.67 31.24
CA SER A 250 -2.07 -4.10 30.88
C SER A 250 -1.93 -2.60 31.17
N LEU A 251 -3.00 -1.90 31.52
CA LEU A 251 -2.98 -0.47 31.80
C LEU A 251 -2.86 -0.21 33.33
N PRO A 252 -2.16 0.86 33.78
CA PRO A 252 -1.94 1.15 35.21
C PRO A 252 -3.23 1.54 35.98
N LEU A 253 -3.68 0.71 36.93
CA LEU A 253 -4.99 0.84 37.60
C LEU A 253 -5.26 2.19 38.31
N GLU A 254 -4.19 2.90 38.67
CA GLU A 254 -4.22 4.21 39.31
C GLU A 254 -3.38 5.20 38.52
N GLU A 255 -3.90 6.42 38.34
CA GLU A 255 -3.19 7.53 37.75
C GLU A 255 -3.10 8.69 38.73
N THR A 256 -1.93 9.35 38.74
CA THR A 256 -1.67 10.53 39.58
C THR A 256 -1.29 11.72 38.71
N GLN A 257 -1.82 12.89 39.02
CA GLN A 257 -1.47 14.14 38.35
C GLN A 257 -1.23 15.26 39.36
N PRO A 258 -0.26 16.17 39.14
CA PRO A 258 -0.10 17.34 39.98
C PRO A 258 -1.34 18.25 39.96
N CYS A 259 -1.66 18.84 41.10
CA CYS A 259 -2.68 19.88 41.25
C CYS A 259 -2.12 21.09 41.98
N TYR A 260 -2.55 22.27 41.55
CA TYR A 260 -2.04 23.56 42.01
C TYR A 260 -3.19 24.37 42.57
N LEU A 261 -3.15 24.65 43.87
CA LEU A 261 -4.12 25.50 44.54
C LEU A 261 -3.50 26.86 44.89
N ASN A 262 -4.35 27.78 45.36
CA ASN A 262 -3.91 29.08 45.83
C ASN A 262 -2.83 28.94 46.90
N LEU A 263 -1.92 29.92 46.95
CA LEU A 263 -0.85 29.95 47.94
C LEU A 263 -1.45 29.87 49.35
N CYS A 264 -0.85 29.02 50.19
CA CYS A 264 -1.22 28.94 51.60
C CYS A 264 -1.04 30.32 52.22
N ARG A 265 -2.10 30.88 52.80
CA ARG A 265 -1.98 32.05 53.66
C ARG A 265 -1.26 31.58 54.94
N MET A 266 -0.19 32.27 55.30
CA MET A 266 0.45 32.13 56.62
C MET A 266 -0.43 32.76 57.69
#